data_AF-A0A0F9AGS5-F1
#
_entry.id   AF-A0A0F9AGS5-F1
#
_cell.length_a   1.000
_cell.length_b   1.000
_cell.length_c   1.000
_cell.angle_alpha   90.00
_cell.angle_beta   90.00
_cell.angle_gamma   90.00
#
_symmetry.space_group_name_H-M   'P 1'
#
loop_
_entity.id
_entity.type
_entity.pdbx_description
1 polymer ?
#
loop_
_entity_poly.entity_id
_entity_poly.type
_entity_poly.pdbx_seq_one_letter_code
_entity_poly.pdbx_strand_id
1 'polypeptide(L)'
;MLEALYDKSTKEVLGWCADSKQFGNFTAKKGQAIVILDCDIPTVESDVYRVDLVAQTILDNPDYVPIKPRNLEAEIDELRAEIGELRK
;
A
#
# COMPACT_ATOMS: atom_id res chain seq x y z
N MET A 1 7.61 -10.77 -2.59
CA MET A 1 7.86 -10.91 -4.04
C MET A 1 7.10 -9.84 -4.80
N LEU A 2 7.80 -9.00 -5.56
CA LEU A 2 7.23 -7.99 -6.46
C LEU A 2 7.49 -8.39 -7.91
N GLU A 3 6.45 -8.48 -8.73
CA GLU A 3 6.58 -8.70 -10.17
C GLU A 3 6.45 -7.37 -10.90
N ALA A 4 7.42 -7.03 -11.75
CA ALA A 4 7.41 -5.82 -12.54
C ALA A 4 7.45 -6.15 -14.04
N LEU A 5 6.47 -5.66 -14.79
CA LEU A 5 6.47 -5.69 -16.25
C LEU A 5 7.00 -4.35 -16.77
N TYR A 6 8.07 -4.40 -17.55
CA TYR A 6 8.66 -3.24 -18.21
C TYR A 6 8.38 -3.28 -19.71
N ASP A 7 7.77 -2.23 -20.25
CA ASP A 7 7.61 -2.04 -21.69
C ASP A 7 8.80 -1.24 -22.25
N LYS A 8 9.58 -1.85 -23.15
CA LYS A 8 10.79 -1.22 -23.68
C LYS A 8 10.48 -0.05 -24.62
N SER A 9 9.28 -0.01 -25.21
CA SER A 9 8.86 1.00 -26.18
C SER A 9 8.33 2.25 -25.48
N THR A 10 7.43 2.09 -24.50
CA THR A 10 6.83 3.22 -23.76
C THR A 10 7.67 3.64 -22.55
N LYS A 11 8.62 2.80 -22.12
CA LYS A 11 9.42 2.97 -20.89
C LYS A 11 8.57 2.91 -19.61
N GLU A 12 7.35 2.41 -19.69
CA GLU A 12 6.45 2.26 -18.55
C GLU A 12 6.77 1.00 -17.76
N VAL A 13 6.56 1.08 -16.44
CA VAL A 13 6.71 -0.03 -15.50
C VAL A 13 5.35 -0.26 -14.83
N LEU A 14 4.86 -1.50 -14.90
CA LEU A 14 3.67 -1.94 -14.18
C LEU A 14 4.10 -2.92 -13.08
N GLY A 15 3.76 -2.63 -11.84
CA GLY A 15 4.05 -3.48 -10.69
C GLY A 15 2.82 -4.28 -10.26
N TRP A 16 3.02 -5.56 -9.96
CA TRP A 16 2.05 -6.43 -9.30
C TRP A 16 2.68 -6.98 -8.01
N CYS A 17 2.08 -6.66 -6.88
CA CYS A 17 2.46 -7.27 -5.61
C CYS A 17 1.86 -8.69 -5.56
N ALA A 18 2.69 -9.69 -5.84
CA ALA A 18 2.27 -11.08 -5.80
C ALA A 18 2.23 -11.60 -4.35
N ASP A 19 1.13 -12.25 -3.98
CA ASP A 19 1.09 -13.19 -2.85
C ASP A 19 2.17 -14.26 -3.10
N SER A 20 2.91 -14.66 -2.06
CA SER A 20 3.94 -15.71 -2.13
C SER A 20 3.40 -17.06 -2.64
N LYS A 21 2.08 -17.23 -2.69
CA LYS A 21 1.38 -18.41 -3.22
C LYS A 21 0.85 -18.25 -4.65
N GLN A 22 0.86 -17.05 -5.23
CA GLN A 22 0.39 -16.80 -6.59
C GLN A 22 1.56 -16.56 -7.53
N PHE A 23 1.84 -17.53 -8.40
CA PHE A 23 2.82 -17.39 -9.46
C PHE A 23 2.27 -16.49 -10.59
N GLY A 24 2.92 -15.34 -10.78
CA GLY A 24 2.96 -14.54 -12.02
C GLY A 24 1.62 -14.09 -12.61
N ASN A 25 1.31 -12.79 -12.56
CA ASN A 25 0.12 -12.24 -13.19
C ASN A 25 0.41 -11.67 -14.60
N PHE A 26 1.69 -11.40 -14.92
CA PHE A 26 2.08 -10.88 -16.22
C PHE A 26 2.55 -11.99 -17.18
N THR A 27 2.14 -11.87 -18.44
CA THR A 27 2.73 -12.64 -19.55
C THR A 27 3.46 -11.66 -20.45
N ALA A 28 4.79 -11.76 -20.50
CA ALA A 28 5.61 -10.85 -21.30
C ALA A 28 5.28 -11.00 -22.80
N LYS A 29 4.95 -9.88 -23.46
CA LYS A 29 4.83 -9.82 -24.93
C LYS A 29 6.15 -9.38 -25.56
N LYS A 30 6.25 -9.47 -26.88
CA LYS A 30 7.43 -8.99 -27.63
C LYS A 30 7.68 -7.52 -27.29
N GLY A 31 8.90 -7.21 -26.85
CA GLY A 31 9.28 -5.86 -26.42
C GLY A 31 9.07 -5.58 -24.94
N GLN A 32 8.53 -6.54 -24.18
CA GLN A 32 8.35 -6.43 -22.74
C GLN A 32 9.33 -7.35 -21.99
N ALA A 33 9.62 -7.01 -20.74
CA ALA A 33 10.42 -7.83 -19.84
C ALA A 33 9.72 -7.94 -18.49
N ILE A 34 9.70 -9.14 -17.91
CA ILE A 34 9.24 -9.34 -16.54
C ILE A 34 10.47 -9.47 -15.65
N VAL A 35 10.48 -8.73 -14.55
CA VAL A 35 11.48 -8.82 -13.50
C VAL A 35 10.75 -9.25 -12.22
N ILE A 36 11.21 -10.33 -11.62
CA ILE A 36 10.74 -10.78 -10.32
C ILE A 36 11.77 -10.32 -9.29
N LEU A 37 11.34 -9.45 -8.39
CA LEU A 37 12.12 -8.98 -7.27
C LEU A 37 11.71 -9.77 -6.04
N ASP A 38 12.64 -10.58 -5.53
CA ASP A 38 12.47 -11.24 -4.25
C ASP A 38 12.74 -10.24 -3.14
N CYS A 39 11.66 -9.63 -2.65
CA CYS A 39 11.68 -8.64 -1.59
C CYS A 39 10.70 -9.04 -0.49
N ASP A 40 11.10 -8.76 0.75
CA ASP A 40 10.23 -8.89 1.90
C ASP A 40 9.03 -7.96 1.79
N ILE A 41 7.91 -8.37 2.39
CA ILE A 41 6.73 -7.52 2.50
C ILE A 41 7.09 -6.40 3.48
N PRO A 42 6.94 -5.12 3.11
CA PRO A 42 7.18 -4.01 4.03
C PRO A 42 6.34 -4.17 5.30
N THR A 43 6.98 -4.07 6.46
CA THR A 43 6.32 -4.13 7.78
C THR A 43 5.78 -2.77 8.24
N VAL A 44 6.09 -1.74 7.49
CA VAL A 44 5.74 -0.33 7.74
C VAL A 44 4.88 0.18 6.60
N GLU A 45 3.88 0.98 6.94
CA GLU A 45 2.99 1.60 5.96
C GLU A 45 3.78 2.56 5.05
N SER A 46 3.45 2.57 3.76
CA SER A 46 4.10 3.44 2.76
C SER A 46 4.00 4.92 3.14
N ASP A 47 2.90 5.30 3.77
CA ASP A 47 2.55 6.68 4.06
C ASP A 47 3.41 7.28 5.18
N VAL A 48 4.13 6.43 5.93
CA VAL A 48 5.12 6.81 6.95
C VAL A 48 6.30 7.54 6.32
N TYR A 49 6.59 7.29 5.05
CA TYR A 49 7.78 7.79 4.37
C TYR A 49 7.44 8.61 3.12
N ARG A 50 8.34 9.52 2.77
CA ARG A 50 8.36 10.23 1.49
C ARG A 50 9.61 9.84 0.72
N VAL A 51 9.50 9.83 -0.61
CA VAL A 51 10.63 9.60 -1.51
C VAL A 51 11.07 10.93 -2.11
N ASP A 52 12.30 11.34 -1.82
CA ASP A 52 12.96 12.42 -2.55
C ASP A 52 13.56 11.83 -3.84
N LEU A 53 12.92 12.13 -4.97
CA LEU A 53 13.34 11.62 -6.28
C LEU A 53 14.62 12.28 -6.80
N VAL A 54 14.97 13.49 -6.33
CA VAL A 54 16.17 14.21 -6.76
C VAL A 54 17.39 13.68 -6.01
N ALA A 55 17.27 13.56 -4.69
CA ALA A 55 18.34 13.01 -3.85
C ALA A 55 18.38 11.48 -3.86
N GLN A 56 17.35 10.82 -4.39
CA GLN A 56 17.16 9.36 -4.36
C GLN A 56 17.18 8.79 -2.94
N THR A 57 16.57 9.49 -1.99
CA THR A 57 16.54 9.12 -0.57
C THR A 57 15.12 8.94 -0.06
N ILE A 58 14.98 8.08 0.95
CA ILE A 58 13.74 7.91 1.72
C ILE A 58 13.83 8.83 2.94
N LEU A 59 12.79 9.63 3.16
CA LEU A 59 12.67 10.57 4.27
C LEU A 59 11.43 10.22 5.10
N ASP A 60 11.45 10.54 6.39
CA ASP A 60 10.23 10.46 7.20
C ASP A 60 9.16 11.43 6.65
N ASN A 61 7.90 11.01 6.64
CA ASN A 61 6.78 11.86 6.28
C ASN A 61 6.30 12.62 7.53
N PRO A 62 6.57 13.94 7.66
CA PRO A 62 6.13 14.71 8.82
C PRO A 62 4.61 14.84 8.91
N ASP A 63 3.90 14.61 7.79
CA ASP A 63 2.45 14.69 7.71
C ASP A 63 1.77 13.35 8.03
N TYR A 64 2.53 12.28 8.26
CA TYR A 64 1.97 10.96 8.58
C TYR A 64 1.31 10.98 9.96
N VAL A 65 0.03 10.61 9.99
CA VAL A 65 -0.71 10.39 11.23
C VAL A 65 -1.09 8.92 11.27
N PRO A 66 -0.53 8.12 12.21
CA PRO A 66 -0.86 6.71 12.30
C PRO A 66 -2.35 6.54 12.59
N ILE A 67 -2.98 5.62 11.85
CA ILE A 67 -4.38 5.26 12.09
C ILE A 67 -4.47 4.68 13.50
N LYS A 68 -5.20 5.35 14.38
CA LYS A 68 -5.45 4.80 15.72
C LYS A 68 -6.44 3.65 15.59
N PRO A 69 -6.15 2.48 16.18
CA PRO A 69 -7.10 1.38 16.20
C PRO A 69 -8.39 1.86 16.89
N ARG A 70 -9.51 1.75 16.15
CA ARG A 70 -10.84 2.13 16.63
C ARG A 70 -11.46 0.95 17.35
N ASN A 71 -12.01 1.20 18.54
CA ASN A 71 -12.87 0.22 19.21
C ASN A 71 -14.31 0.49 18.77
N LEU A 72 -14.68 -0.11 17.63
CA LEU A 72 -16.00 0.10 17.03
C LEU A 72 -17.15 -0.31 17.96
N GLU A 73 -16.96 -1.31 18.82
CA GLU A 73 -17.98 -1.72 19.78
C GLU A 73 -18.25 -0.62 20.82
N ALA A 74 -17.18 -0.09 21.42
CA ALA A 74 -17.30 1.01 22.38
C ALA A 74 -17.90 2.27 21.73
N GLU A 75 -17.47 2.60 20.51
CA GLU A 75 -18.01 3.76 19.77
C GLU A 75 -19.51 3.59 19.44
N ILE A 76 -19.95 2.37 19.09
CA ILE A 76 -21.36 2.08 18.84
C ILE A 76 -22.18 2.21 20.13
N ASP A 77 -21.66 1.74 21.26
CA ASP A 77 -22.35 1.83 22.55
C ASP A 77 -22.49 3.29 23.01
N GLU A 78 -21.45 4.11 22.84
CA GLU A 78 -21.51 5.55 23.10
C GLU A 78 -22.55 6.25 22.22
N LEU A 79 -22.56 5.98 20.91
CA LEU A 79 -23.54 6.57 19.99
C LEU A 79 -24.98 6.14 20.32
N ARG A 80 -25.19 4.90 20.76
CA ARG A 80 -26.50 4.42 21.21
C ARG A 80 -26.95 5.15 22.46
N ALA A 81 -26.04 5.42 23.40
CA ALA A 81 -26.34 6.18 24.61
C ALA A 81 -26.72 7.63 24.29
N GLU A 82 -25.97 8.32 23.42
CA GLU A 82 -26.29 9.69 22.98
C GLU A 82 -27.66 9.77 22.29
N ILE A 83 -27.97 8.84 21.39
CA ILE A 83 -29.29 8.79 20.74
C ILE A 83 -30.40 8.54 21.78
N GLY A 84 -30.13 7.75 22.81
CA GLY A 84 -31.05 7.50 23.91
C GLY A 84 -31.39 8.76 24.71
N GLU A 85 -30.38 9.61 24.97
CA GLU A 85 -30.57 10.88 25.68
C GLU A 85 -31.23 11.95 24.80
N LEU A 86 -30.91 12.02 23.50
CA LEU A 86 -31.53 12.96 22.56
C LEU A 86 -33.02 12.66 22.26
N ARG A 87 -33.49 11.46 22.58
CA ARG A 87 -34.88 11.04 22.39
C ARG A 87 -35.77 11.21 23.62
N LYS A 88 -35.23 11.70 24.73
CA LYS A 88 -35.98 12.08 25.94
C LYS A 88 -36.37 13.55 25.89
#